data_AF-A0A959AKU0-F1
#
_entry.id   AF-A0A959AKU0-F1
#
_cell.length_a   1.000
_cell.length_b   1.000
_cell.length_c   1.000
_cell.angle_alpha   90.00
_cell.angle_beta   90.00
_cell.angle_gamma   90.00
#
_symmetry.space_group_name_H-M   'P 1'
#
loop_
_entity.id
_entity.type
_entity.pdbx_description
1 polymer ?
#
loop_
_entity_poly.entity_id
_entity_poly.type
_entity_poly.pdbx_seq_one_letter_code
_entity_poly.pdbx_strand_id
1 'polypeptide(L)'
;MAKRVLPVGIDDMAFYVPKLYLDIETLAEQRQIPAVKLQQGLGLYKMALPDVHEDAATMAAEAIAELIDRNKIDPKSIGRIYLGTESALDMSKPTATYAVGMVEEHLAGQYGAGCLRHCDVLDMTFAC
;
A
#
# COMPACT_ATOMS: atom_id res chain seq x y z
N MET A 1 16.38 -27.41 25.91
CA MET A 1 17.10 -26.60 24.92
C MET A 1 16.60 -25.16 25.04
N ALA A 2 17.50 -24.17 25.15
CA ALA A 2 17.09 -22.76 25.22
C ALA A 2 16.53 -22.32 23.86
N LYS A 3 15.32 -21.74 23.86
CA LYS A 3 14.66 -21.22 22.65
C LYS A 3 15.43 -19.98 22.20
N ARG A 4 16.19 -20.09 21.11
CA ARG A 4 16.88 -18.94 20.51
C ARG A 4 15.81 -18.01 19.92
N VAL A 5 15.61 -16.86 20.55
CA VAL A 5 14.71 -15.82 20.03
C VAL A 5 15.48 -15.08 18.96
N LEU A 6 15.02 -15.17 17.71
CA LEU A 6 15.53 -14.32 16.64
C LEU A 6 15.01 -12.88 16.86
N PRO A 7 15.80 -11.84 16.58
CA PRO A 7 15.29 -10.48 16.56
C PRO A 7 14.14 -10.37 15.54
N VAL A 8 13.08 -9.64 15.90
CA VAL A 8 11.88 -9.43 15.08
C VAL A 8 11.66 -7.93 14.95
N GLY A 9 11.39 -7.45 13.74
CA GLY A 9 11.20 -6.03 13.45
C GLY A 9 10.87 -5.77 11.98
N ILE A 10 11.04 -4.52 11.57
CA ILE A 10 10.91 -4.10 10.17
C ILE A 10 12.29 -4.22 9.53
N ASP A 11 12.41 -5.09 8.53
CA ASP A 11 13.64 -5.19 7.72
C ASP A 11 13.71 -4.05 6.69
N ASP A 12 12.58 -3.72 6.06
CA ASP A 12 12.52 -2.68 5.02
C ASP A 12 11.09 -2.15 4.79
N MET A 13 10.94 -0.99 4.13
CA MET A 13 9.65 -0.32 3.85
C MET A 13 9.59 0.39 2.50
N ALA A 14 8.61 0.06 1.66
CA ALA A 14 8.28 0.77 0.43
C ALA A 14 6.94 1.51 0.56
N PHE A 15 6.74 2.56 -0.22
CA PHE A 15 5.50 3.31 -0.22
C PHE A 15 5.17 3.79 -1.63
N TYR A 16 3.88 3.82 -1.94
CA TYR A 16 3.37 4.39 -3.18
C TYR A 16 2.54 5.62 -2.88
N VAL A 17 2.74 6.69 -3.64
CA VAL A 17 1.91 7.91 -3.59
C VAL A 17 1.37 8.17 -4.99
N PRO A 18 0.06 8.46 -5.13
CA PRO A 18 -0.50 8.88 -6.41
C PRO A 18 0.27 10.04 -7.04
N LYS A 19 0.34 10.04 -8.37
CA LYS A 19 1.12 11.04 -9.12
C LYS A 19 0.41 12.39 -9.20
N LEU A 20 -0.91 12.41 -9.07
CA LEU A 20 -1.70 13.63 -9.09
C LEU A 20 -1.78 14.24 -7.69
N TYR A 21 -1.80 15.57 -7.64
CA TYR A 21 -2.07 16.29 -6.41
C TYR A 21 -2.96 17.52 -6.67
N LEU A 22 -3.74 17.90 -5.66
CA LEU A 22 -4.41 19.18 -5.60
C LEU A 22 -3.61 20.14 -4.73
N ASP A 23 -3.34 21.32 -5.27
CA ASP A 23 -2.73 22.40 -4.50
C ASP A 23 -3.71 22.92 -3.44
N ILE A 24 -3.25 23.05 -2.19
CA ILE A 24 -4.10 23.45 -1.07
C ILE A 24 -4.52 24.91 -1.18
N GLU A 25 -3.73 25.78 -1.81
CA GLU A 25 -4.12 27.16 -2.08
C GLU A 25 -5.31 27.20 -3.06
N THR A 26 -5.23 26.43 -4.14
CA THR A 26 -6.35 26.28 -5.08
C THR A 26 -7.59 25.72 -4.39
N LEU A 27 -7.45 24.69 -3.55
CA LEU A 27 -8.57 24.14 -2.77
C LEU A 27 -9.19 25.21 -1.85
N ALA A 28 -8.35 26.01 -1.18
CA ALA A 28 -8.78 27.04 -0.26
C ALA A 28 -9.58 28.13 -0.97
N GLU A 29 -9.08 28.62 -2.11
CA GLU A 29 -9.77 29.59 -2.96
C GLU A 29 -11.14 29.09 -3.40
N GLN A 30 -11.20 27.87 -3.94
CA GLN A 30 -12.44 27.27 -4.45
C GLN A 30 -13.46 26.94 -3.35
N ARG A 31 -13.01 26.80 -2.10
CA ARG A 31 -13.88 26.56 -0.94
C ARG A 31 -14.13 27.81 -0.11
N GLN A 32 -13.61 28.97 -0.52
CA GLN A 32 -13.71 30.23 0.22
C GLN A 32 -13.18 30.12 1.66
N ILE A 33 -12.12 29.33 1.84
CA ILE A 33 -11.42 29.15 3.12
C ILE A 33 -10.12 29.98 3.06
N PRO A 34 -9.75 30.72 4.11
CA PRO A 34 -8.43 31.37 4.14
C PRO A 34 -7.31 30.34 4.02
N ALA A 35 -6.45 30.45 3.00
CA ALA A 35 -5.38 29.48 2.72
C ALA A 35 -4.44 29.26 3.93
N VAL A 36 -4.14 30.34 4.67
CA VAL A 36 -3.34 30.32 5.91
C VAL A 36 -3.88 29.32 6.94
N LYS A 37 -5.21 29.15 7.03
CA LYS A 37 -5.83 28.19 7.95
C LYS A 37 -5.42 26.75 7.62
N LEU A 38 -5.29 26.41 6.34
CA LEU A 38 -4.92 25.07 5.91
C LEU A 38 -3.40 24.89 5.90
N GLN A 39 -2.65 25.86 5.37
CA GLN A 39 -1.20 25.78 5.26
C GLN A 39 -0.51 25.90 6.63
N GLN A 40 -0.84 26.91 7.43
CA GLN A 40 -0.20 27.11 8.74
C GLN A 40 -0.94 26.40 9.86
N GLY A 41 -2.28 26.36 9.80
CA GLY A 41 -3.09 25.71 10.83
C GLY A 41 -3.01 24.19 10.80
N LEU A 42 -2.93 23.57 9.61
CA LEU A 42 -2.89 22.11 9.44
C LEU A 42 -1.60 21.59 8.80
N GLY A 43 -0.70 22.46 8.31
CA GLY A 43 0.53 22.04 7.65
C GLY A 43 0.33 21.49 6.24
N LEU A 44 -0.81 21.78 5.60
CA LEU A 44 -1.18 21.19 4.31
C LEU A 44 -0.72 22.06 3.15
N TYR A 45 0.05 21.48 2.23
CA TYR A 45 0.51 22.16 1.01
C TYR A 45 0.01 21.50 -0.27
N LYS A 46 0.00 20.16 -0.28
CA LYS A 46 -0.48 19.34 -1.40
C LYS A 46 -1.26 18.17 -0.87
N MET A 47 -2.37 17.83 -1.52
CA MET A 47 -3.17 16.65 -1.24
C MET A 47 -3.05 15.68 -2.42
N ALA A 48 -2.53 14.48 -2.19
CA ALA A 48 -2.46 13.46 -3.22
C ALA A 48 -3.87 13.03 -3.65
N LEU A 49 -4.05 12.77 -4.94
CA LEU A 49 -5.31 12.30 -5.51
C LEU A 49 -5.04 11.06 -6.38
N PRO A 50 -5.73 9.93 -6.14
CA PRO A 50 -5.73 8.81 -7.07
C PRO A 50 -6.30 9.22 -8.43
N ASP A 51 -5.66 8.78 -9.51
CA ASP A 51 -6.23 8.82 -10.86
C ASP A 51 -7.35 7.77 -11.02
N VAL A 52 -8.09 7.81 -12.13
CA VAL A 52 -9.23 6.93 -12.42
C VAL A 52 -8.89 5.44 -12.48
N HIS A 53 -7.61 5.10 -12.52
CA HIS A 53 -7.08 3.74 -12.54
C HIS A 53 -6.28 3.38 -11.28
N GLU A 54 -6.38 4.21 -10.23
CA GLU A 54 -5.73 3.99 -8.94
C GLU A 54 -6.79 3.79 -7.84
N ASP A 55 -6.53 2.81 -6.98
CA ASP A 55 -7.36 2.42 -5.84
C ASP A 55 -6.48 1.80 -4.74
N ALA A 56 -7.10 1.35 -3.64
CA ALA A 56 -6.35 0.77 -2.53
C ALA A 56 -5.56 -0.50 -2.93
N ALA A 57 -6.05 -1.30 -3.88
CA ALA A 57 -5.40 -2.53 -4.30
C ALA A 57 -4.18 -2.27 -5.18
N THR A 58 -4.30 -1.34 -6.14
CA THR A 58 -3.21 -0.94 -7.03
C THR A 58 -2.09 -0.25 -6.26
N MET A 59 -2.41 0.68 -5.37
CA MET A 59 -1.41 1.33 -4.51
C MET A 59 -0.68 0.30 -3.61
N ALA A 60 -1.40 -0.68 -3.06
CA ALA A 60 -0.79 -1.76 -2.30
C ALA A 60 0.10 -2.66 -3.17
N ALA A 61 -0.33 -3.00 -4.39
CA ALA A 61 0.44 -3.82 -5.32
C ALA A 61 1.76 -3.15 -5.72
N GLU A 62 1.75 -1.86 -6.04
CA GLU A 62 2.96 -1.09 -6.36
C GLU A 62 3.96 -1.11 -5.20
N ALA A 63 3.50 -0.86 -3.96
CA ALA A 63 4.36 -0.89 -2.79
C ALA A 63 4.94 -2.29 -2.52
N ILE A 64 4.14 -3.36 -2.69
CA ILE A 64 4.61 -4.74 -2.53
C ILE A 64 5.62 -5.12 -3.62
N ALA A 65 5.32 -4.79 -4.88
CA ALA A 65 6.20 -5.09 -6.02
C ALA A 65 7.55 -4.38 -5.86
N GLU A 66 7.56 -3.10 -5.50
CA GLU A 66 8.79 -2.36 -5.24
C GLU A 66 9.63 -3.01 -4.14
N LEU A 67 9.00 -3.39 -3.02
CA LEU A 67 9.68 -4.04 -1.90
C LEU A 67 10.32 -5.37 -2.30
N ILE A 68 9.60 -6.19 -3.08
CA ILE A 68 10.09 -7.49 -3.55
C ILE A 68 11.24 -7.31 -4.55
N ASP A 69 11.06 -6.45 -5.55
CA ASP A 69 12.03 -6.26 -6.62
C ASP A 69 13.34 -5.67 -6.12
N ARG A 70 13.27 -4.62 -5.28
CA ARG A 70 14.47 -3.92 -4.80
C ARG A 70 15.33 -4.79 -3.88
N ASN A 71 14.69 -5.67 -3.12
CA ASN A 71 15.35 -6.57 -2.17
C ASN A 71 15.60 -7.98 -2.74
N LYS A 72 15.06 -8.29 -3.91
CA LYS A 72 15.08 -9.62 -4.52
C LYS A 72 14.53 -10.68 -3.56
N ILE A 73 13.42 -10.36 -2.90
CA ILE A 73 12.76 -11.26 -1.95
C ILE A 73 12.19 -12.43 -2.74
N ASP A 74 12.50 -13.66 -2.35
CA ASP A 74 11.81 -14.82 -2.89
C ASP A 74 10.35 -14.80 -2.38
N PRO A 75 9.34 -14.61 -3.24
CA PRO A 75 7.94 -14.59 -2.82
C PRO A 75 7.53 -15.88 -2.11
N LYS A 76 8.21 -17.01 -2.35
CA LYS A 76 7.98 -18.30 -1.68
C LYS A 76 8.41 -18.32 -0.21
N SER A 77 9.13 -17.29 0.24
CA SER A 77 9.51 -17.11 1.64
C SER A 77 8.49 -16.29 2.43
N ILE A 78 7.54 -15.64 1.75
CA ILE A 78 6.53 -14.77 2.37
C ILE A 78 5.36 -15.61 2.85
N GLY A 79 5.28 -15.83 4.15
CA GLY A 79 4.19 -16.63 4.72
C GLY A 79 2.85 -15.89 4.82
N ARG A 80 2.86 -14.55 4.92
CA ARG A 80 1.67 -13.74 5.22
C ARG A 80 1.75 -12.34 4.62
N ILE A 81 0.63 -11.85 4.11
CA ILE A 81 0.42 -10.47 3.67
C ILE A 81 -0.84 -9.93 4.35
N TYR A 82 -0.66 -8.93 5.21
CA TYR A 82 -1.75 -8.24 5.88
C TYR A 82 -1.87 -6.82 5.35
N LEU A 83 -3.08 -6.43 4.96
CA LEU A 83 -3.39 -5.08 4.51
C LEU A 83 -4.24 -4.36 5.55
N GLY A 84 -3.65 -3.38 6.23
CA GLY A 84 -4.40 -2.43 7.04
C GLY A 84 -5.10 -1.42 6.13
N THR A 85 -6.44 -1.42 6.09
CA THR A 85 -7.20 -0.47 5.26
C THR A 85 -8.58 -0.14 5.83
N GLU A 86 -8.97 1.13 5.68
CA GLU A 86 -10.34 1.64 5.87
C GLU A 86 -11.03 1.90 4.52
N SER A 87 -10.35 1.60 3.41
CA SER A 87 -10.80 1.81 2.03
C SER A 87 -10.87 0.48 1.29
N ALA A 88 -11.42 -0.55 1.95
CA ALA A 88 -11.56 -1.88 1.36
C ALA A 88 -12.49 -1.84 0.13
N LEU A 89 -12.12 -2.59 -0.91
CA LEU A 89 -12.90 -2.65 -2.16
C LEU A 89 -14.16 -3.51 -2.02
N ASP A 90 -14.13 -4.49 -1.11
CA ASP A 90 -15.21 -5.43 -0.87
C ASP A 90 -15.23 -5.84 0.62
N MET A 91 -16.42 -6.18 1.13
CA MET A 91 -16.62 -6.55 2.55
C MET A 91 -16.38 -8.05 2.84
N SER A 92 -16.26 -8.87 1.80
CA SER A 92 -16.09 -10.32 1.88
C SER A 92 -14.74 -10.75 1.32
N LYS A 93 -14.39 -10.23 0.13
CA LYS A 93 -13.12 -10.52 -0.53
C LYS A 93 -12.06 -9.51 -0.08
N PRO A 94 -10.97 -9.93 0.58
CA PRO A 94 -9.92 -9.01 1.01
C PRO A 94 -9.33 -8.26 -0.19
N THR A 95 -9.21 -6.95 -0.08
CA THR A 95 -8.56 -6.04 -1.03
C THR A 95 -7.14 -6.51 -1.34
N ALA A 96 -6.44 -7.03 -0.34
CA ALA A 96 -5.10 -7.60 -0.50
C ALA A 96 -5.05 -8.74 -1.53
N THR A 97 -6.14 -9.49 -1.75
CA THR A 97 -6.15 -10.56 -2.77
C THR A 97 -6.04 -10.02 -4.19
N TYR A 98 -6.57 -8.83 -4.46
CA TYR A 98 -6.40 -8.17 -5.75
C TYR A 98 -4.95 -7.70 -5.93
N ALA A 99 -4.37 -7.11 -4.88
CA ALA A 99 -2.99 -6.67 -4.89
C ALA A 99 -2.01 -7.84 -5.12
N VAL A 100 -2.18 -8.93 -4.38
CA VAL A 100 -1.38 -10.15 -4.54
C VAL A 100 -1.55 -10.76 -5.93
N GLY A 101 -2.75 -10.71 -6.51
CA GLY A 101 -2.97 -11.17 -7.89
C GLY A 101 -2.12 -10.39 -8.90
N MET A 102 -2.14 -9.06 -8.82
CA MET A 102 -1.33 -8.19 -9.70
C MET A 102 0.18 -8.42 -9.50
N VAL A 103 0.62 -8.55 -8.25
CA VAL A 103 2.03 -8.84 -7.92
C VAL A 103 2.45 -10.22 -8.43
N GLU A 104 1.59 -11.23 -8.30
CA GLU A 104 1.89 -12.58 -8.80
C GLU A 104 2.07 -12.60 -10.33
N GLU A 105 1.23 -11.84 -11.06
CA GLU A 105 1.37 -11.67 -12.51
C GLU A 105 2.69 -10.97 -12.88
N HIS A 106 3.06 -9.91 -12.17
CA HIS A 106 4.33 -9.20 -12.35
C HIS A 106 5.54 -10.10 -12.10
N LEU A 107 5.48 -10.94 -11.06
CA LEU A 107 6.57 -11.83 -10.64
C LEU A 107 6.63 -13.15 -11.42
N ALA A 108 5.60 -13.51 -12.19
CA ALA A 108 5.45 -14.82 -12.81
C ALA A 108 6.64 -15.17 -13.74
N GLY A 109 7.20 -14.18 -14.44
CA GLY A 109 8.34 -14.38 -15.33
C GLY A 109 9.64 -14.76 -14.61
N GLN A 110 9.79 -14.37 -13.34
CA GLN A 110 11.01 -14.59 -12.55
C GLN A 110 10.86 -15.76 -11.57
N TYR A 111 9.71 -15.89 -10.90
CA TYR A 111 9.51 -16.84 -9.81
C TYR A 111 8.52 -17.98 -10.13
N GLY A 112 7.90 -17.91 -11.31
CA GLY A 112 6.89 -18.85 -11.80
C GLY A 112 5.46 -18.42 -11.44
N ALA A 113 4.48 -18.93 -12.20
CA ALA A 113 3.06 -18.71 -11.91
C ALA A 113 2.69 -19.29 -10.54
N GLY A 114 1.77 -18.65 -9.80
CA GLY A 114 1.36 -19.14 -8.49
C GLY A 114 2.37 -18.88 -7.36
N CYS A 115 3.34 -17.99 -7.55
CA CYS A 115 4.45 -17.83 -6.60
C CYS A 115 4.02 -17.37 -5.18
N LEU A 116 2.81 -16.80 -5.04
CA LEU A 116 2.26 -16.34 -3.76
C LEU A 116 1.06 -17.17 -3.28
N ARG A 117 0.67 -18.24 -3.97
CA ARG A 117 -0.51 -19.07 -3.61
C ARG A 117 -0.48 -19.70 -2.21
N HIS A 118 0.70 -19.84 -1.63
CA HIS A 118 0.89 -20.40 -0.29
C HIS A 118 0.76 -19.34 0.82
N CYS A 119 0.76 -18.06 0.46
CA CYS A 119 0.70 -16.95 1.39
C CYS A 119 -0.71 -16.81 1.97
N ASP A 120 -0.79 -16.60 3.29
CA ASP A 120 -2.01 -16.16 3.96
C ASP A 120 -2.25 -14.68 3.68
N VAL A 121 -3.46 -14.31 3.25
CA VAL A 121 -3.79 -12.95 2.79
C VAL A 121 -5.05 -12.45 3.47
N LEU A 122 -4.95 -11.33 4.19
CA LEU A 122 -6.04 -10.80 5.01
C LEU A 122 -6.06 -9.27 5.01
N ASP A 123 -7.27 -8.70 5.00
CA ASP A 123 -7.50 -7.28 5.29
C ASP A 123 -7.79 -7.10 6.79
N MET A 124 -7.24 -6.03 7.36
CA MET A 124 -7.50 -5.61 8.74
C MET A 124 -8.03 -4.18 8.73
N THR A 125 -9.13 -3.94 9.45
CA THR A 125 -9.67 -2.60 9.63
C THR A 125 -9.62 -2.22 11.10
N PHE A 126 -8.80 -1.23 11.39
CA PHE A 126 -8.75 -0.54 12.67
C PHE A 126 -8.25 0.87 12.36
N ALA A 127 -9.07 1.87 12.63
CA ALA A 127 -8.80 3.25 12.24
C ALA A 127 -7.40 3.73 12.67
N CYS A 128 -6.89 4.76 11.99
CA CYS A 128 -5.57 5.34 12.26
C CYS A 128 -5.39 5.87 13.68
#